data_AF-X0VWI1-F1
#
_entry.id   AF-X0VWI1-F1
#
_cell.length_a   1.000
_cell.length_b   1.000
_cell.length_c   1.000
_cell.angle_alpha   90.00
_cell.angle_beta   90.00
_cell.angle_gamma   90.00
#
_symmetry.space_group_name_H-M   'P 1'
#
loop_
_entity.id
_entity.type
_entity.pdbx_description
1 polymer ?
#
loop_
_entity_poly.entity_id
_entity_poly.type
_entity_poly.pdbx_seq_one_letter_code
_entity_poly.pdbx_strand_id
1 'polypeptide(L)'
;DTSGDAYNNKLNALIASGDLPDVFKSQRDNVFLQLAQNGQLADLTDVYNEYATDSIKSYRKKFADAFVGASLDGRLYGIPRMNDNFHQAPFLWIRDDWLENTNSEPPTTVEEMVALAELFATGDPDGNGINGDTYGLTLSRDLLDQNHAGLFGLAAAFGVPGNGTNIFYRDENGDVTYAWIQPELKQALGVLADMYKRGLINQEFTANGLSDLIEDWTIGKVGMAYGSNWGTWYPYNLVYQRDGVISRAYPIPTAPGYDYK
;
A
#
# COMPACT_ATOMS: atom_id res chain seq x y z
N ASP A 1 -13.91 -6.50 -19.35
CA ASP A 1 -12.51 -6.06 -19.48
C ASP A 1 -12.28 -5.01 -18.40
N THR A 2 -11.65 -5.41 -17.30
CA THR A 2 -11.66 -4.72 -15.99
C THR A 2 -10.26 -4.30 -15.56
N SER A 3 -9.36 -4.01 -16.50
CA SER A 3 -8.20 -3.19 -16.17
C SER A 3 -8.72 -1.79 -15.81
N GLY A 4 -8.24 -1.22 -14.69
CA GLY A 4 -8.62 0.12 -14.25
C GLY A 4 -8.48 1.15 -15.37
N ASP A 5 -7.51 0.96 -16.26
CA ASP A 5 -7.23 1.83 -17.40
C ASP A 5 -8.32 1.84 -18.47
N ALA A 6 -8.94 0.70 -18.78
CA ALA A 6 -10.02 0.65 -19.77
C ALA A 6 -11.27 1.40 -19.27
N TYR A 7 -11.62 1.21 -17.99
CA TYR A 7 -12.68 1.98 -17.34
C TYR A 7 -12.35 3.47 -17.34
N ASN A 8 -11.11 3.81 -16.96
CA ASN A 8 -10.69 5.19 -16.81
C ASN A 8 -10.73 5.95 -18.14
N ASN A 9 -10.19 5.34 -19.20
CA ASN A 9 -10.20 5.91 -20.54
C ASN A 9 -11.62 6.12 -21.07
N LYS A 10 -12.52 5.15 -20.84
CA LYS A 10 -13.91 5.26 -21.27
C LYS A 10 -14.63 6.40 -20.54
N LEU A 11 -14.50 6.50 -19.21
CA LEU A 11 -15.18 7.57 -18.47
C LEU A 11 -14.60 8.95 -18.82
N ASN A 12 -13.29 9.07 -19.08
CA ASN A 12 -12.71 10.34 -19.55
C ASN A 12 -13.30 10.79 -20.89
N ALA A 13 -13.54 9.85 -21.82
CA ALA A 13 -14.21 10.15 -23.08
C ALA A 13 -15.65 10.62 -22.87
N LEU A 14 -16.40 9.99 -21.96
CA LEU A 14 -17.78 10.38 -21.61
C LEU A 14 -17.85 11.76 -20.93
N ILE A 15 -16.89 12.06 -20.04
CA ILE A 15 -16.75 13.40 -19.44
C ILE A 15 -16.50 14.45 -20.52
N ALA A 16 -15.59 14.17 -21.46
CA ALA A 16 -15.24 15.10 -22.53
C ALA A 16 -16.38 15.32 -23.55
N SER A 17 -17.21 14.30 -23.81
CA SER A 17 -18.37 14.42 -24.69
C SER A 17 -19.60 15.03 -24.00
N GLY A 18 -19.57 15.19 -22.68
CA GLY A 18 -20.73 15.60 -21.88
C GLY A 18 -21.80 14.51 -21.74
N ASP A 19 -21.51 13.28 -22.16
CA ASP A 19 -22.42 12.13 -22.11
C ASP A 19 -22.17 11.33 -20.83
N LEU A 20 -22.33 11.99 -19.68
CA LEU A 20 -22.06 11.39 -18.38
C LEU A 20 -23.10 10.29 -18.05
N PRO A 21 -22.68 9.14 -17.51
CA PRO A 21 -23.62 8.16 -16.96
C PRO A 21 -24.42 8.73 -15.78
N ASP A 22 -25.61 8.17 -15.54
CA ASP A 22 -26.44 8.53 -14.37
C ASP A 22 -25.70 8.31 -13.04
N VAL A 23 -24.93 7.23 -12.95
CA VAL A 23 -24.11 6.88 -11.79
C VAL A 23 -22.77 6.31 -12.27
N PHE A 24 -21.67 6.80 -11.71
CA PHE A 24 -20.33 6.31 -11.99
C PHE A 24 -19.41 6.44 -10.78
N LYS A 25 -18.31 5.68 -10.81
CA LYS A 25 -17.24 5.79 -9.82
C LYS A 25 -16.28 6.88 -10.29
N SER A 26 -16.14 7.95 -9.50
CA SER A 26 -15.11 8.95 -9.78
C SER A 26 -13.71 8.33 -9.72
N GLN A 27 -12.84 8.73 -10.65
CA GLN A 27 -11.48 8.18 -10.78
C GLN A 27 -10.47 8.88 -9.88
N ARG A 28 -10.64 10.20 -9.69
CA ARG A 28 -9.67 11.07 -9.04
C ARG A 28 -10.38 12.24 -8.38
N ASP A 29 -9.84 12.70 -7.26
CA ASP A 29 -10.44 13.78 -6.47
C ASP A 29 -10.51 15.09 -7.24
N ASN A 30 -9.51 15.38 -8.09
CA ASN A 30 -9.50 16.58 -8.93
C ASN A 30 -10.59 16.55 -10.02
N VAL A 31 -10.85 15.39 -10.61
CA VAL A 31 -11.92 15.22 -11.61
C VAL A 31 -13.27 15.37 -10.94
N PHE A 32 -13.47 14.75 -9.77
CA PHE A 32 -14.68 14.93 -8.97
C PHE A 32 -14.95 16.41 -8.67
N LEU A 33 -13.93 17.12 -8.16
CA LEU A 33 -14.04 18.53 -7.81
C LEU A 33 -14.40 19.39 -9.04
N GLN A 34 -13.76 19.14 -10.18
CA GLN A 34 -14.05 19.86 -11.42
C GLN A 34 -15.49 19.63 -11.89
N LEU A 35 -15.98 18.39 -11.86
CA LEU A 35 -17.35 18.06 -12.24
C LEU A 35 -18.37 18.72 -11.28
N ALA A 36 -18.09 18.73 -9.97
CA ALA A 36 -18.93 19.40 -8.98
C ALA A 36 -18.97 20.92 -9.22
N GLN A 37 -17.81 21.56 -9.41
CA GLN A 37 -17.70 23.01 -9.66
C GLN A 37 -18.39 23.43 -10.96
N ASN A 38 -18.35 22.58 -11.99
CA ASN A 38 -19.01 22.82 -13.27
C ASN A 38 -20.52 22.49 -13.26
N GLY A 39 -21.08 22.07 -12.12
CA GLY A 39 -22.50 21.69 -12.01
C GLY A 39 -22.86 20.42 -12.78
N GLN A 40 -21.88 19.57 -13.07
CA GLN A 40 -22.06 18.31 -13.80
C GLN A 40 -22.41 17.14 -12.88
N LEU A 41 -22.38 17.34 -11.55
CA LEU A 41 -22.83 16.38 -10.55
C LEU A 41 -24.11 16.89 -9.87
N ALA A 42 -25.03 15.97 -9.57
CA ALA A 42 -26.23 16.29 -8.83
C ALA A 42 -25.91 16.60 -7.35
N ASP A 43 -26.60 17.60 -6.78
CA ASP A 43 -26.62 17.80 -5.33
C ASP A 43 -27.42 16.66 -4.68
N LEU A 44 -26.73 15.82 -3.92
CA LEU A 44 -27.29 14.67 -3.23
C LEU A 44 -27.74 15.00 -1.80
N THR A 45 -27.57 16.24 -1.33
CA THR A 45 -27.75 16.61 0.08
C THR A 45 -29.14 16.28 0.60
N ASP A 46 -30.18 16.74 -0.10
CA ASP A 46 -31.56 16.57 0.35
C ASP A 46 -32.00 15.11 0.25
N VAL A 47 -31.68 14.46 -0.87
CA VAL A 47 -31.96 13.03 -1.09
C VAL A 47 -31.26 12.16 -0.04
N TYR A 48 -29.99 12.46 0.27
CA TYR A 48 -29.27 11.76 1.32
C TYR A 48 -29.93 11.97 2.69
N ASN A 49 -30.32 13.20 3.03
CA ASN A 49 -30.96 13.49 4.31
C ASN A 49 -32.35 12.83 4.45
N GLU A 50 -33.13 12.78 3.38
CA GLU A 50 -34.47 12.21 3.37
C GLU A 50 -34.45 10.68 3.34
N TYR A 51 -33.65 10.09 2.45
CA TYR A 51 -33.74 8.66 2.13
C TYR A 51 -32.63 7.80 2.74
N ALA A 52 -31.50 8.37 3.18
CA ALA A 52 -30.46 7.54 3.81
C ALA A 52 -30.96 6.98 5.14
N THR A 53 -30.74 5.68 5.34
CA THR A 53 -31.05 4.98 6.58
C THR A 53 -30.21 5.52 7.74
N ASP A 54 -30.66 5.30 8.97
CA ASP A 54 -29.90 5.71 10.16
C ASP A 54 -28.49 5.08 10.20
N SER A 55 -28.36 3.86 9.69
CA SER A 55 -27.07 3.19 9.52
C SER A 55 -26.16 3.97 8.56
N ILE A 56 -26.66 4.39 7.39
CA ILE A 56 -25.88 5.18 6.42
C ILE A 56 -25.50 6.55 7.01
N LYS A 57 -26.43 7.21 7.71
CA LYS A 57 -26.17 8.48 8.39
C LYS A 57 -25.16 8.35 9.53
N SER A 58 -25.10 7.19 10.20
CA SER A 58 -24.09 6.93 11.23
C SER A 58 -22.67 6.91 10.65
N TYR A 59 -22.49 6.45 9.42
CA TYR A 59 -21.19 6.46 8.75
C TYR A 59 -20.70 7.87 8.42
N ARG A 60 -21.60 8.82 8.13
CA ARG A 60 -21.22 10.24 7.94
C ARG A 60 -20.57 10.84 9.17
N LYS A 61 -20.98 10.42 10.37
CA LYS A 61 -20.33 10.84 11.63
C LYS A 61 -18.99 10.15 11.82
N LYS A 62 -18.91 8.84 11.52
CA LYS A 62 -17.69 8.05 11.70
C LYS A 62 -16.58 8.41 10.69
N PHE A 63 -16.95 8.79 9.47
CA PHE A 63 -16.05 9.09 8.37
C PHE A 63 -16.25 10.53 7.88
N ALA A 64 -16.34 11.48 8.81
CA ALA A 64 -16.65 12.88 8.50
C ALA A 64 -15.72 13.46 7.42
N ASP A 65 -14.42 13.20 7.50
CA ASP A 65 -13.43 13.69 6.54
C ASP A 65 -13.68 13.20 5.11
N ALA A 66 -14.11 11.95 4.95
CA ALA A 66 -14.45 11.40 3.65
C ALA A 66 -15.67 12.13 3.03
N PHE A 67 -16.65 12.49 3.88
CA PHE A 67 -17.80 13.29 3.43
C PHE A 67 -17.44 14.74 3.16
N VAL A 68 -16.44 15.31 3.85
CA VAL A 68 -15.88 16.63 3.51
C VAL A 68 -15.28 16.58 2.10
N GLY A 69 -14.47 15.55 1.78
CA GLY A 69 -13.89 15.37 0.45
C GLY A 69 -14.93 15.15 -0.67
N ALA A 70 -16.10 14.62 -0.33
CA ALA A 70 -17.22 14.44 -1.26
C ALA A 70 -18.20 15.62 -1.30
N SER A 71 -17.88 16.74 -0.64
CA SER A 71 -18.73 17.92 -0.56
C SER A 71 -18.07 19.16 -1.16
N LEU A 72 -18.89 20.06 -1.68
CA LEU A 72 -18.48 21.40 -2.15
C LEU A 72 -19.47 22.42 -1.57
N ASP A 73 -18.95 23.49 -0.96
CA ASP A 73 -19.76 24.53 -0.31
C ASP A 73 -20.84 24.01 0.65
N GLY A 74 -20.50 22.95 1.39
CA GLY A 74 -21.39 22.31 2.38
C GLY A 74 -22.45 21.37 1.79
N ARG A 75 -22.47 21.17 0.47
CA ARG A 75 -23.38 20.26 -0.24
C ARG A 75 -22.67 19.01 -0.71
N LEU A 76 -23.37 17.87 -0.64
CA LEU A 76 -22.84 16.55 -0.97
C LEU A 76 -23.02 16.25 -2.46
N TYR A 77 -21.94 15.97 -3.18
CA TYR A 77 -21.99 15.69 -4.63
C TYR A 77 -21.56 14.26 -4.99
N GLY A 78 -21.20 13.45 -3.99
CA GLY A 78 -20.87 12.04 -4.18
C GLY A 78 -21.00 11.26 -2.87
N ILE A 79 -21.11 9.93 -3.00
CA ILE A 79 -21.03 9.05 -1.84
C ILE A 79 -19.58 8.57 -1.73
N PRO A 80 -18.84 8.96 -0.66
CA PRO A 80 -17.44 8.62 -0.56
C PRO A 80 -17.26 7.11 -0.32
N ARG A 81 -16.17 6.57 -0.85
CA ARG A 81 -15.71 5.24 -0.46
C ARG A 81 -15.15 5.35 0.96
N MET A 82 -15.81 4.71 1.91
CA MET A 82 -15.33 4.61 3.28
C MET A 82 -14.30 3.49 3.35
N ASN A 83 -13.02 3.85 3.48
CA ASN A 83 -11.98 2.93 3.90
C ASN A 83 -11.67 3.21 5.37
N ASP A 84 -11.44 2.17 6.16
CA ASP A 84 -10.79 2.39 7.46
C ASP A 84 -9.28 2.48 7.27
N ASN A 85 -8.63 3.24 8.15
CA ASN A 85 -7.18 3.42 8.12
C ASN A 85 -6.46 2.11 8.53
N PHE A 86 -7.15 1.22 9.24
CA PHE A 86 -6.60 -0.04 9.70
C PHE A 86 -6.23 -0.95 8.53
N HIS A 87 -7.09 -1.05 7.50
CA HIS A 87 -6.81 -1.90 6.36
C HIS A 87 -5.66 -1.42 5.47
N GLN A 88 -5.23 -0.17 5.61
CA GLN A 88 -4.15 0.40 4.79
C GLN A 88 -2.82 0.50 5.52
N ALA A 89 -2.77 0.19 6.82
CA ALA A 89 -1.55 0.24 7.60
C ALA A 89 -0.50 -0.75 7.01
N PRO A 90 0.72 -0.29 6.72
CA PRO A 90 1.79 -1.15 6.26
C PRO A 90 2.34 -2.02 7.41
N PHE A 91 2.72 -3.24 7.06
CA PHE A 91 3.38 -4.23 7.91
C PHE A 91 4.56 -4.84 7.14
N LEU A 92 5.54 -5.37 7.88
CA LEU A 92 6.53 -6.27 7.31
C LEU A 92 5.98 -7.70 7.39
N TRP A 93 5.77 -8.32 6.25
CA TRP A 93 5.36 -9.72 6.17
C TRP A 93 6.58 -10.61 6.07
N ILE A 94 6.59 -11.67 6.86
CA ILE A 94 7.68 -12.63 6.92
C ILE A 94 7.09 -14.05 6.89
N ARG A 95 7.77 -14.93 6.17
CA ARG A 95 7.52 -16.38 6.18
C ARG A 95 8.00 -17.02 7.48
N ASP A 96 7.10 -17.67 8.22
CA ASP A 96 7.43 -18.31 9.50
C ASP A 96 8.42 -19.46 9.33
N ASP A 97 8.23 -20.28 8.29
CA ASP A 97 9.09 -21.43 7.99
C ASP A 97 10.54 -20.99 7.74
N TRP A 98 10.75 -19.81 7.15
CA TRP A 98 12.09 -19.27 6.94
C TRP A 98 12.73 -18.82 8.25
N LEU A 99 11.97 -18.18 9.14
CA LEU A 99 12.46 -17.84 10.49
C LEU A 99 12.84 -19.10 11.29
N GLU A 100 12.03 -20.15 11.20
CA GLU A 100 12.29 -21.43 11.85
C GLU A 100 13.55 -22.12 11.28
N ASN A 101 13.65 -22.21 9.95
CA ASN A 101 14.77 -22.87 9.26
C ASN A 101 16.11 -22.16 9.52
N THR A 102 16.10 -20.83 9.66
CA THR A 102 17.30 -20.04 9.96
C THR A 102 17.49 -19.74 11.44
N ASN A 103 16.65 -20.29 12.32
CA ASN A 103 16.64 -20.04 13.77
C ASN A 103 16.75 -18.55 14.11
N SER A 104 15.92 -17.75 13.45
CA SER A 104 15.94 -16.29 13.50
C SER A 104 14.69 -15.75 14.18
N GLU A 105 14.85 -14.61 14.84
CA GLU A 105 13.74 -13.86 15.42
C GLU A 105 13.26 -12.77 14.44
N PRO A 106 11.98 -12.35 14.52
CA PRO A 106 11.48 -11.23 13.74
C PRO A 106 12.24 -9.93 14.03
N PRO A 107 12.58 -9.13 13.01
CA PRO A 107 13.39 -7.92 13.20
C PRO A 107 12.58 -6.79 13.84
N THR A 108 13.22 -6.03 14.70
CA THR A 108 12.65 -4.83 15.35
C THR A 108 13.27 -3.54 14.85
N THR A 109 14.48 -3.62 14.27
CA THR A 109 15.19 -2.49 13.66
C THR A 109 15.42 -2.69 12.16
N VAL A 110 15.62 -1.60 11.42
CA VAL A 110 15.97 -1.66 10.00
C VAL A 110 17.26 -2.46 9.79
N GLU A 111 18.24 -2.33 10.68
CA GLU A 111 19.50 -3.07 10.62
C GLU A 111 19.29 -4.59 10.79
N GLU A 112 18.46 -5.01 11.75
CA GLU A 112 18.08 -6.42 11.92
C GLU A 112 17.30 -6.94 10.70
N MET A 113 16.42 -6.13 10.12
CA MET A 113 15.69 -6.50 8.91
C MET A 113 16.64 -6.72 7.73
N VAL A 114 17.63 -5.84 7.54
CA VAL A 114 18.64 -6.00 6.49
C VAL A 114 19.51 -7.24 6.73
N ALA A 115 19.90 -7.52 7.97
CA ALA A 115 20.65 -8.71 8.32
C ALA A 115 19.85 -10.00 8.08
N LEU A 116 18.55 -9.99 8.40
CA LEU A 116 17.65 -11.10 8.11
C LEU A 116 17.46 -11.29 6.60
N ALA A 117 17.32 -10.20 5.84
CA ALA A 117 17.25 -10.25 4.38
C ALA A 117 18.52 -10.87 3.77
N GLU A 118 19.69 -10.54 4.32
CA GLU A 118 20.96 -11.15 3.91
C GLU A 118 21.03 -12.64 4.23
N LEU A 119 20.62 -13.05 5.43
CA LEU A 119 20.57 -14.46 5.81
C LEU A 119 19.66 -15.25 4.89
N PHE A 120 18.48 -14.72 4.56
CA PHE A 120 17.57 -15.32 3.61
C PHE A 120 18.18 -15.40 2.20
N ALA A 121 18.73 -14.30 1.69
CA ALA A 121 19.25 -14.27 0.31
C ALA A 121 20.55 -15.05 0.09
N THR A 122 21.29 -15.40 1.14
CA THR A 122 22.60 -16.07 1.02
C THR A 122 22.62 -17.49 1.59
N GLY A 123 21.64 -17.84 2.43
CA GLY A 123 21.43 -19.18 2.97
C GLY A 123 20.45 -20.02 2.14
N ASP A 124 19.91 -21.05 2.77
CA ASP A 124 18.90 -21.98 2.24
C ASP A 124 17.65 -21.93 3.14
N PRO A 125 16.93 -20.79 3.20
CA PRO A 125 15.79 -20.64 4.10
C PRO A 125 14.57 -21.45 3.64
N ASP A 126 14.49 -21.83 2.35
CA ASP A 126 13.43 -22.67 1.79
C ASP A 126 13.73 -24.19 1.91
N GLY A 127 14.95 -24.57 2.32
CA GLY A 127 15.33 -25.93 2.67
C GLY A 127 15.48 -26.85 1.45
N ASN A 128 15.76 -26.29 0.29
CA ASN A 128 15.89 -27.02 -0.97
C ASN A 128 17.30 -27.60 -1.20
N GLY A 129 18.26 -27.28 -0.32
CA GLY A 129 19.65 -27.70 -0.38
C GLY A 129 20.56 -26.81 -1.24
N ILE A 130 20.06 -25.66 -1.71
CA ILE A 130 20.78 -24.69 -2.54
C ILE A 130 20.85 -23.38 -1.76
N ASN A 131 22.07 -22.97 -1.43
CA ASN A 131 22.28 -21.66 -0.82
C ASN A 131 22.22 -20.56 -1.88
N GLY A 132 21.55 -19.45 -1.54
CA GLY A 132 21.60 -18.22 -2.31
C GLY A 132 20.79 -18.20 -3.60
N ASP A 133 19.76 -19.04 -3.70
CA ASP A 133 18.81 -19.05 -4.81
C ASP A 133 17.45 -18.40 -4.47
N THR A 134 17.41 -17.68 -3.35
CA THR A 134 16.26 -16.94 -2.82
C THR A 134 16.60 -15.46 -2.58
N TYR A 135 15.58 -14.64 -2.29
CA TYR A 135 15.73 -13.22 -1.99
C TYR A 135 15.18 -12.88 -0.61
N GLY A 136 15.82 -11.92 0.07
CA GLY A 136 15.44 -11.49 1.40
C GLY A 136 14.20 -10.62 1.42
N LEU A 137 14.17 -9.58 0.59
CA LEU A 137 13.05 -8.63 0.47
C LEU A 137 12.62 -8.52 -0.98
N THR A 138 11.31 -8.55 -1.23
CA THR A 138 10.74 -8.34 -2.57
C THR A 138 10.26 -6.91 -2.79
N LEU A 139 10.37 -6.45 -4.03
CA LEU A 139 9.83 -5.20 -4.55
C LEU A 139 9.06 -5.47 -5.84
N SER A 140 8.16 -4.56 -6.19
CA SER A 140 7.53 -4.53 -7.51
C SER A 140 7.92 -3.26 -8.28
N ARG A 141 7.66 -3.24 -9.60
CA ARG A 141 7.78 -2.02 -10.42
C ARG A 141 6.95 -0.86 -9.86
N ASP A 142 5.83 -1.17 -9.21
CA ASP A 142 4.86 -0.20 -8.74
C ASP A 142 5.15 0.22 -7.29
N LEU A 143 6.39 0.70 -7.04
CA LEU A 143 6.91 1.03 -5.70
C LEU A 143 6.05 2.01 -4.90
N LEU A 144 5.34 2.88 -5.60
CA LEU A 144 4.49 3.94 -5.04
C LEU A 144 2.99 3.63 -5.16
N ASP A 145 2.63 2.41 -5.52
CA ASP A 145 1.25 1.97 -5.48
C ASP A 145 0.90 1.46 -4.08
N GLN A 146 -0.33 1.76 -3.64
CA GLN A 146 -0.86 1.32 -2.35
C GLN A 146 -1.25 -0.15 -2.39
N ASN A 147 -0.22 -0.98 -2.49
CA ASN A 147 -0.32 -2.43 -2.57
C ASN A 147 0.89 -3.09 -1.87
N HIS A 148 1.16 -4.34 -2.22
CA HIS A 148 2.21 -5.17 -1.68
C HIS A 148 3.54 -4.97 -2.42
N ALA A 149 4.66 -5.27 -1.74
CA ALA A 149 6.02 -5.11 -2.27
C ALA A 149 6.35 -3.67 -2.73
N GLY A 150 5.79 -2.68 -2.03
CA GLY A 150 6.07 -1.26 -2.24
C GLY A 150 7.06 -0.67 -1.24
N LEU A 151 7.36 0.61 -1.40
CA LEU A 151 8.32 1.36 -0.57
C LEU A 151 7.74 1.80 0.80
N PHE A 152 6.43 1.72 0.99
CA PHE A 152 5.75 2.45 2.07
C PHE A 152 6.15 2.02 3.47
N GLY A 153 6.37 0.72 3.67
CA GLY A 153 6.81 0.24 4.97
C GLY A 153 8.20 0.76 5.32
N LEU A 154 9.13 0.77 4.36
CA LEU A 154 10.47 1.32 4.58
C LEU A 154 10.45 2.84 4.71
N ALA A 155 9.63 3.57 3.95
CA ALA A 155 9.47 5.01 4.15
C ALA A 155 8.97 5.32 5.58
N ALA A 156 7.98 4.56 6.07
CA ALA A 156 7.44 4.70 7.41
C ALA A 156 8.45 4.35 8.51
N ALA A 157 9.37 3.39 8.26
CA ALA A 157 10.47 3.07 9.18
C ALA A 157 11.38 4.27 9.48
N PHE A 158 11.43 5.25 8.58
CA PHE A 158 12.17 6.51 8.70
C PHE A 158 11.24 7.71 8.98
N GLY A 159 10.01 7.48 9.44
CA GLY A 159 9.07 8.54 9.79
C GLY A 159 8.42 9.25 8.60
N VAL A 160 8.63 8.78 7.37
CA VAL A 160 7.98 9.36 6.18
C VAL A 160 6.67 8.62 5.92
N PRO A 161 5.51 9.30 5.99
CA PRO A 161 4.23 8.64 5.75
C PRO A 161 4.10 8.18 4.28
N GLY A 162 3.90 6.88 4.07
CA GLY A 162 3.74 6.28 2.74
C GLY A 162 2.30 5.88 2.44
N ASN A 163 1.65 6.56 1.49
CA ASN A 163 0.29 6.22 1.02
C ASN A 163 0.03 6.77 -0.41
N GLY A 164 0.57 6.09 -1.42
CA GLY A 164 0.42 6.54 -2.81
C GLY A 164 1.29 7.74 -3.16
N THR A 165 1.09 8.30 -4.35
CA THR A 165 1.95 9.34 -4.94
C THR A 165 1.66 10.77 -4.42
N ASN A 166 0.52 10.99 -3.76
CA ASN A 166 0.02 12.33 -3.39
C ASN A 166 -0.13 12.50 -1.87
N ILE A 167 0.94 12.28 -1.11
CA ILE A 167 0.91 12.44 0.36
C ILE A 167 1.50 13.75 0.81
N PHE A 168 0.63 14.56 1.38
CA PHE A 168 0.97 15.75 2.14
C PHE A 168 0.64 15.53 3.61
N TYR A 169 1.52 15.96 4.49
CA TYR A 169 1.33 15.88 5.92
C TYR A 169 1.87 17.15 6.58
N ARG A 170 1.52 17.37 7.85
CA ARG A 170 2.08 18.46 8.64
C ARG A 170 3.36 17.97 9.30
N ASP A 171 4.44 18.70 9.14
CA ASP A 171 5.68 18.44 9.86
C ASP A 171 5.55 18.80 11.35
N GLU A 172 6.65 18.65 12.11
CA GLU A 172 6.69 18.99 13.53
C GLU A 172 6.41 20.48 13.83
N ASN A 173 6.60 21.35 12.84
CA ASN A 173 6.32 22.79 12.93
C ASN A 173 4.86 23.12 12.55
N GLY A 174 4.10 22.15 12.04
CA GLY A 174 2.73 22.29 11.58
C GLY A 174 2.61 22.70 10.11
N ASP A 175 3.72 22.81 9.38
CA ASP A 175 3.76 23.21 7.98
C ASP A 175 3.40 22.03 7.07
N VAL A 176 2.60 22.31 6.03
CA VAL A 176 2.20 21.28 5.05
C VAL A 176 3.39 20.98 4.14
N THR A 177 3.84 19.74 4.17
CA THR A 177 4.99 19.26 3.41
C THR A 177 4.63 18.01 2.60
N TYR A 178 5.43 17.70 1.58
CA TYR A 178 5.21 16.57 0.67
C TYR A 178 6.11 15.39 1.05
N ALA A 179 5.53 14.21 1.31
CA ALA A 179 6.26 13.05 1.83
C ALA A 179 7.47 12.64 0.97
N TRP A 180 7.36 12.75 -0.35
CA TRP A 180 8.36 12.19 -1.24
C TRP A 180 9.61 13.07 -1.46
N ILE A 181 9.71 14.22 -0.77
CA ILE A 181 10.88 15.12 -0.83
C ILE A 181 11.62 15.26 0.51
N GLN A 182 11.24 14.47 1.51
CA GLN A 182 11.83 14.57 2.84
C GLN A 182 13.26 14.02 2.88
N PRO A 183 14.19 14.61 3.65
CA PRO A 183 15.55 14.10 3.82
C PRO A 183 15.62 12.64 4.28
N GLU A 184 14.67 12.23 5.12
CA GLU A 184 14.54 10.90 5.70
C GLU A 184 14.29 9.83 4.63
N LEU A 185 13.52 10.18 3.59
CA LEU A 185 13.29 9.29 2.46
C LEU A 185 14.58 8.96 1.72
N LYS A 186 15.53 9.89 1.65
CA LYS A 186 16.84 9.63 1.04
C LYS A 186 17.60 8.55 1.81
N GLN A 187 17.43 8.47 3.12
CA GLN A 187 18.05 7.45 3.96
C GLN A 187 17.38 6.08 3.70
N ALA A 188 16.05 6.03 3.68
CA ALA A 188 15.28 4.85 3.33
C ALA A 188 15.67 4.28 1.95
N LEU A 189 15.74 5.14 0.93
CA LEU A 189 16.19 4.77 -0.41
C LEU A 189 17.66 4.33 -0.43
N GLY A 190 18.49 4.89 0.45
CA GLY A 190 19.88 4.46 0.63
C GLY A 190 19.99 3.02 1.11
N VAL A 191 19.17 2.62 2.10
CA VAL A 191 19.08 1.23 2.56
C VAL A 191 18.62 0.32 1.43
N LEU A 192 17.55 0.70 0.72
CA LEU A 192 17.02 -0.12 -0.38
C LEU A 192 18.03 -0.29 -1.52
N ALA A 193 18.77 0.79 -1.84
CA ALA A 193 19.81 0.75 -2.85
C ALA A 193 21.00 -0.13 -2.44
N ASP A 194 21.36 -0.16 -1.15
CA ASP A 194 22.38 -1.07 -0.62
C ASP A 194 21.92 -2.54 -0.72
N MET A 195 20.71 -2.83 -0.27
CA MET A 195 20.10 -4.16 -0.38
C MET A 195 20.06 -4.67 -1.83
N TYR A 196 19.65 -3.80 -2.77
CA TYR A 196 19.65 -4.13 -4.19
C TYR A 196 21.06 -4.44 -4.72
N LYS A 197 22.07 -3.61 -4.39
CA LYS A 197 23.46 -3.85 -4.80
C LYS A 197 24.05 -5.15 -4.25
N ARG A 198 23.62 -5.56 -3.06
CA ARG A 198 24.05 -6.79 -2.38
C ARG A 198 23.30 -8.03 -2.87
N GLY A 199 22.33 -7.88 -3.78
CA GLY A 199 21.54 -9.00 -4.31
C GLY A 199 20.44 -9.48 -3.36
N LEU A 200 20.10 -8.71 -2.31
CA LEU A 200 19.06 -9.07 -1.34
C LEU A 200 17.64 -8.91 -1.91
N ILE A 201 17.54 -8.21 -3.04
CA ILE A 201 16.33 -7.92 -3.79
C ILE A 201 16.55 -8.45 -5.21
N ASN A 202 15.50 -9.04 -5.79
CA ASN A 202 15.51 -9.50 -7.18
C ASN A 202 15.96 -8.38 -8.13
N GLN A 203 17.01 -8.64 -8.92
CA GLN A 203 17.60 -7.63 -9.81
C GLN A 203 16.63 -7.18 -10.90
N GLU A 204 15.66 -8.03 -11.24
CA GLU A 204 14.63 -7.79 -12.26
C GLU A 204 13.31 -7.26 -11.67
N PHE A 205 13.28 -6.81 -10.41
CA PHE A 205 12.03 -6.36 -9.76
C PHE A 205 11.27 -5.27 -10.53
N THR A 206 11.97 -4.49 -11.37
CA THR A 206 11.37 -3.45 -12.22
C THR A 206 10.55 -4.01 -13.38
N ALA A 207 10.74 -5.27 -13.75
CA ALA A 207 9.88 -5.97 -14.71
C ALA A 207 8.65 -6.59 -14.01
N ASN A 208 8.78 -6.88 -12.72
CA ASN A 208 7.82 -7.64 -11.93
C ASN A 208 6.65 -6.79 -11.44
N GLY A 209 5.44 -7.27 -11.67
CA GLY A 209 4.20 -6.74 -11.09
C GLY A 209 3.70 -7.59 -9.92
N LEU A 210 2.46 -7.31 -9.51
CA LEU A 210 1.80 -8.05 -8.43
C LEU A 210 1.71 -9.56 -8.69
N SER A 211 1.51 -9.97 -9.95
CA SER A 211 1.45 -11.39 -10.33
C SER A 211 2.75 -12.14 -10.05
N ASP A 212 3.88 -11.52 -10.38
CA ASP A 212 5.21 -12.10 -10.17
C ASP A 212 5.52 -12.17 -8.67
N LEU A 213 5.15 -11.12 -7.92
CA LEU A 213 5.23 -11.15 -6.46
C LEU A 213 4.47 -12.34 -5.86
N ILE A 214 3.24 -12.58 -6.32
CA ILE A 214 2.41 -13.68 -5.84
C ILE A 214 3.07 -15.02 -6.13
N GLU A 215 3.57 -15.18 -7.36
CA GLU A 215 4.28 -16.39 -7.75
C GLU A 215 5.49 -16.61 -6.85
N ASP A 216 6.42 -15.65 -6.81
CA ASP A 216 7.65 -15.70 -6.02
C ASP A 216 7.37 -15.98 -4.53
N TRP A 217 6.38 -15.31 -3.94
CA TRP A 217 5.99 -15.53 -2.55
C TRP A 217 5.47 -16.95 -2.34
N THR A 218 4.57 -17.39 -3.22
CA THR A 218 3.93 -18.69 -3.13
C THR A 218 4.96 -19.80 -3.31
N ILE A 219 5.84 -19.71 -4.32
CA ILE A 219 6.89 -20.71 -4.60
C ILE A 219 8.08 -20.67 -3.67
N GLY A 220 8.14 -19.73 -2.72
CA GLY A 220 9.25 -19.64 -1.76
C GLY A 220 10.53 -19.11 -2.40
N LYS A 221 10.42 -18.10 -3.26
CA LYS A 221 11.59 -17.36 -3.77
C LYS A 221 11.90 -16.10 -3.00
N VAL A 222 10.97 -15.60 -2.19
CA VAL A 222 11.14 -14.39 -1.37
C VAL A 222 10.68 -14.63 0.07
N GLY A 223 11.42 -14.08 1.03
CA GLY A 223 11.17 -14.30 2.47
C GLY A 223 10.39 -13.20 3.15
N MET A 224 10.56 -11.96 2.69
CA MET A 224 9.93 -10.78 3.27
C MET A 224 9.35 -9.85 2.22
N ALA A 225 8.27 -9.16 2.60
CA ALA A 225 7.61 -8.18 1.76
C ALA A 225 6.87 -7.15 2.62
N TYR A 226 6.91 -5.87 2.22
CA TYR A 226 6.00 -4.90 2.82
C TYR A 226 4.60 -5.05 2.25
N GLY A 227 3.59 -4.80 3.07
CA GLY A 227 2.20 -4.92 2.63
C GLY A 227 1.20 -4.44 3.64
N SER A 228 0.00 -4.13 3.17
CA SER A 228 -1.11 -3.79 4.05
C SER A 228 -1.60 -4.99 4.86
N ASN A 229 -2.41 -4.77 5.90
CA ASN A 229 -2.92 -5.86 6.74
C ASN A 229 -3.70 -6.94 5.97
N TRP A 230 -4.30 -6.57 4.83
CA TRP A 230 -5.12 -7.47 4.03
C TRP A 230 -4.30 -8.53 3.30
N GLY A 231 -2.97 -8.44 3.39
CA GLY A 231 -2.02 -9.51 3.11
C GLY A 231 -2.41 -10.87 3.71
N THR A 232 -3.07 -10.87 4.88
CA THR A 232 -3.64 -12.07 5.54
C THR A 232 -4.68 -12.79 4.68
N TRP A 233 -5.35 -12.08 3.78
CA TRP A 233 -6.29 -12.69 2.84
C TRP A 233 -5.63 -12.96 1.50
N TYR A 234 -4.84 -12.00 1.02
CA TYR A 234 -4.14 -12.03 -0.26
C TYR A 234 -3.04 -10.96 -0.26
N PRO A 235 -1.84 -11.17 -0.84
CA PRO A 235 -1.41 -12.41 -1.48
C PRO A 235 -0.76 -13.42 -0.53
N TYR A 236 -0.33 -13.00 0.66
CA TYR A 236 0.60 -13.81 1.47
C TYR A 236 0.01 -15.09 2.02
N ASN A 237 -1.31 -15.14 2.22
CA ASN A 237 -2.01 -16.35 2.66
C ASN A 237 -2.17 -17.42 1.57
N LEU A 238 -1.76 -17.14 0.32
CA LEU A 238 -1.78 -18.15 -0.74
C LEU A 238 -0.79 -19.28 -0.47
N VAL A 239 0.34 -19.00 0.19
CA VAL A 239 1.31 -20.03 0.58
C VAL A 239 0.71 -21.00 1.61
N TYR A 240 -0.14 -20.51 2.52
CA TYR A 240 -0.87 -21.37 3.47
C TYR A 240 -1.83 -22.30 2.74
N GLN A 241 -2.55 -21.80 1.74
CA GLN A 241 -3.48 -22.61 0.96
C GLN A 241 -2.77 -23.70 0.15
N ARG A 242 -1.53 -23.45 -0.29
CA ARG A 242 -0.75 -24.41 -1.07
C ARG A 242 -0.01 -25.43 -0.19
N ASP A 243 0.72 -24.94 0.81
CA ASP A 243 1.73 -25.71 1.55
C ASP A 243 1.48 -25.78 3.06
N GLY A 244 0.45 -25.08 3.58
CA GLY A 244 0.21 -24.96 5.02
C GLY A 244 1.20 -24.04 5.75
N VAL A 245 2.08 -23.35 5.03
CA VAL A 245 3.05 -22.39 5.58
C VAL A 245 2.35 -21.12 6.03
N ILE A 246 2.70 -20.62 7.21
CA ILE A 246 2.16 -19.37 7.74
C ILE A 246 3.07 -18.21 7.34
N SER A 247 2.47 -17.12 6.84
CA SER A 247 3.11 -15.82 6.71
C SER A 247 2.51 -14.88 7.74
N ARG A 248 3.35 -14.22 8.56
CA ARG A 248 2.89 -13.30 9.60
C ARG A 248 3.22 -11.86 9.27
N ALA A 249 2.31 -10.97 9.66
CA ALA A 249 2.53 -9.55 9.69
C ALA A 249 3.23 -9.15 10.99
N TYR A 250 4.35 -8.45 10.88
CA TYR A 250 5.09 -7.85 11.98
C TYR A 250 5.01 -6.32 11.88
N PRO A 251 5.12 -5.61 13.03
CA PRO A 251 5.35 -4.18 13.02
C PRO A 251 6.52 -3.81 12.12
N ILE A 252 6.47 -2.61 11.55
CA ILE A 252 7.55 -2.11 10.70
C ILE A 252 8.80 -1.95 11.57
N PRO A 253 9.93 -2.59 11.22
CA PRO A 253 11.19 -2.35 11.91
C PRO A 253 11.62 -0.90 11.68
N THR A 254 11.94 -0.16 12.75
CA THR A 254 12.20 1.28 12.66
C THR A 254 13.69 1.58 12.60
N ALA A 255 14.02 2.72 11.98
CA ALA A 255 15.37 3.26 12.04
C ALA A 255 15.60 3.93 13.41
N PRO A 256 16.86 4.06 13.88
CA PRO A 256 17.17 4.72 15.14
C PRO A 256 16.56 6.12 15.24
N GLY A 257 15.83 6.40 16.33
CA GLY A 257 15.16 7.68 16.56
C GLY A 257 13.74 7.79 16.01
N TYR A 258 13.24 6.75 15.33
CA TYR A 258 11.86 6.67 14.87
C TYR A 258 11.07 5.63 15.68
N ASP A 259 9.84 5.99 16.01
CA ASP A 259 8.88 5.12 16.67
C ASP A 259 7.63 5.02 15.80
N TYR A 260 7.23 3.79 15.48
CA TYR A 260 6.03 3.54 14.71
C TYR A 260 4.85 3.40 15.68
N LYS A 261 4.12 4.50 15.87
CA LYS A 261 2.95 4.57 16.77
C LYS A 261 1.63 4.23 16.06
#